data_AF-A0A838GB05-F1
#
_entry.id   AF-A0A838GB05-F1
#
_cell.length_a   1.000
_cell.length_b   1.000
_cell.length_c   1.000
_cell.angle_alpha   90.00
_cell.angle_beta   90.00
_cell.angle_gamma   90.00
#
_symmetry.space_group_name_H-M   'P 1'
#
loop_
_entity.id
_entity.type
_entity.pdbx_description
1 polymer ?
#
loop_
_entity_poly.entity_id
_entity_poly.type
_entity_poly.pdbx_seq_one_letter_code
_entity_poly.pdbx_strand_id
1 'polypeptide(L)'
;MDQQNAPDPVSRQHHYVPRTYLRQWSFDGKRVWALDTVTGAVKALGLANVCVEENFYRVVGSDGLPHNRVERLFGVVDSELARVQHLFANLVDPASLDYDDLVGLAVTMAVQRMRTLQQRRLHRQYNQWMVAQNPDEFTSIDDDDENPLRLAGIHTELLFKTMWEAADVLATRQIEIWHDPHGRFMTCDAPVLVPFRRNVRPDLLSCPYIIWPVSPDRVVALSNGHTGDKAVLREADGQMVGLVRNGVEQGRERMIFASEQQRDRLPRTRKFRRRAQVRLRCSDRTPAGEQIPPPGCCVQWSETFAAGPDVILCNRGLHKPVPDL
;
A
#
# COMPACT_ATOMS: atom_id res chain seq x y z
N MET A 1 10.43 21.19 -23.17
CA MET A 1 9.71 20.67 -24.35
C MET A 1 10.27 19.33 -24.84
N ASP A 2 11.57 19.05 -24.71
CA ASP A 2 12.18 17.79 -25.23
C ASP A 2 11.69 16.48 -24.58
N GLN A 3 11.18 16.50 -23.34
CA GLN A 3 10.69 15.27 -22.70
C GLN A 3 9.36 14.76 -23.27
N GLN A 4 8.53 15.61 -23.89
CA GLN A 4 7.24 15.19 -24.48
C GLN A 4 7.43 14.31 -25.72
N ASN A 5 8.54 14.49 -26.46
CA ASN A 5 8.81 13.79 -27.71
C ASN A 5 9.74 12.57 -27.56
N ALA A 6 10.24 12.29 -26.36
CA ALA A 6 11.16 11.17 -26.16
C ALA A 6 10.41 9.82 -26.29
N PRO A 7 10.99 8.84 -27.01
CA PRO A 7 10.32 7.58 -27.35
C PRO A 7 9.89 6.81 -26.10
N ASP A 8 8.81 6.05 -26.27
CA ASP A 8 8.22 5.27 -25.19
C ASP A 8 9.11 4.07 -24.83
N PRO A 9 9.49 3.88 -23.56
CA PRO A 9 10.28 2.72 -23.18
C PRO A 9 9.52 1.43 -23.44
N VAL A 10 10.21 0.44 -24.03
CA VAL A 10 9.66 -0.88 -24.43
C VAL A 10 9.33 -1.77 -23.22
N SER A 11 9.79 -1.41 -22.01
CA SER A 11 9.62 -2.25 -20.82
C SER A 11 8.13 -2.46 -20.52
N ARG A 12 7.72 -3.73 -20.51
CA ARG A 12 6.38 -4.13 -20.08
C ARG A 12 6.32 -4.39 -18.58
N GLN A 13 7.47 -4.61 -17.95
CA GLN A 13 7.56 -5.03 -16.56
C GLN A 13 7.75 -3.84 -15.64
N HIS A 14 6.83 -3.68 -14.70
CA HIS A 14 6.82 -2.58 -13.75
C HIS A 14 6.87 -3.10 -12.32
N HIS A 15 7.82 -2.58 -11.54
CA HIS A 15 7.88 -2.85 -10.11
C HIS A 15 6.72 -2.18 -9.39
N TYR A 16 5.92 -2.93 -8.63
CA TYR A 16 4.91 -2.38 -7.72
C TYR A 16 5.44 -2.21 -6.29
N VAL A 17 6.56 -2.86 -5.96
CA VAL A 17 7.43 -2.48 -4.84
C VAL A 17 8.82 -2.17 -5.41
N PRO A 18 9.37 -0.97 -5.20
CA PRO A 18 10.64 -0.56 -5.79
C PRO A 18 11.81 -1.46 -5.41
N ARG A 19 12.72 -1.71 -6.37
CA ARG A 19 13.93 -2.52 -6.12
C ARG A 19 14.85 -1.90 -5.09
N THR A 20 14.94 -0.57 -5.09
CA THR A 20 15.70 0.22 -4.12
C THR A 20 15.23 -0.06 -2.70
N TYR A 21 13.90 -0.11 -2.50
CA TYR A 21 13.29 -0.49 -1.23
C TYR A 21 13.76 -1.86 -0.75
N LEU A 22 13.54 -2.89 -1.57
CA LEU A 22 13.83 -4.29 -1.21
C LEU A 22 15.33 -4.58 -1.05
N ARG A 23 16.21 -3.72 -1.58
CA ARG A 23 17.65 -3.87 -1.42
C ARG A 23 18.09 -3.84 0.05
N GLN A 24 17.34 -3.18 0.94
CA GLN A 24 17.64 -3.16 2.39
C GLN A 24 17.47 -4.53 3.08
N TRP A 25 16.70 -5.45 2.48
CA TRP A 25 16.59 -6.84 2.94
C TRP A 25 17.43 -7.80 2.11
N SER A 26 18.22 -7.29 1.17
CA SER A 26 19.00 -8.13 0.28
C SER A 26 20.25 -8.66 0.96
N PHE A 27 20.47 -9.97 0.88
CA PHE A 27 21.63 -10.62 1.48
C PHE A 27 22.90 -10.58 0.61
N ASP A 28 22.77 -10.25 -0.67
CA ASP A 28 23.88 -10.13 -1.62
C ASP A 28 23.75 -8.90 -2.56
N GLY A 29 22.86 -7.95 -2.19
CA GLY A 29 22.48 -6.80 -3.00
C GLY A 29 21.63 -7.11 -4.24
N LYS A 30 21.36 -8.39 -4.53
CA LYS A 30 20.66 -8.87 -5.74
C LYS A 30 19.44 -9.73 -5.45
N ARG A 31 19.37 -10.40 -4.30
CA ARG A 31 18.32 -11.35 -3.92
C ARG A 31 17.80 -11.10 -2.50
N VAL A 32 16.56 -11.50 -2.26
CA VAL A 32 15.88 -11.44 -0.96
C VAL A 32 15.22 -12.78 -0.67
N TRP A 33 15.12 -13.17 0.61
CA TRP A 33 14.29 -14.31 0.98
C TRP A 33 12.83 -13.91 0.96
N ALA A 34 12.02 -14.65 0.21
CA ALA A 34 10.61 -14.42 0.11
C ALA A 34 9.82 -15.66 0.51
N LEU A 35 8.86 -15.48 1.41
CA LEU A 35 7.81 -16.45 1.71
C LEU A 35 6.59 -16.13 0.84
N ASP A 36 6.20 -17.08 -0.03
CA ASP A 36 4.90 -17.05 -0.70
C ASP A 36 3.84 -17.57 0.28
N THR A 37 2.93 -16.70 0.71
CA THR A 37 1.93 -17.03 1.74
C THR A 37 0.81 -17.94 1.24
N VAL A 38 0.71 -18.16 -0.09
CA VAL A 38 -0.25 -19.10 -0.69
C VAL A 38 0.32 -20.51 -0.69
N THR A 39 1.57 -20.66 -1.13
CA THR A 39 2.22 -21.99 -1.25
C THR A 39 2.98 -22.42 0.00
N GLY A 40 3.32 -21.49 0.89
CA GLY A 40 4.20 -21.71 2.03
C GLY A 40 5.69 -21.84 1.66
N ALA A 41 6.04 -21.69 0.38
CA ALA A 41 7.41 -21.85 -0.09
C ALA A 41 8.27 -20.65 0.29
N VAL A 42 9.48 -20.92 0.77
CA VAL A 42 10.53 -19.91 1.00
C VAL A 42 11.58 -20.05 -0.08
N LYS A 43 11.83 -18.99 -0.84
CA LYS A 43 12.79 -18.98 -1.95
C LYS A 43 13.60 -17.69 -1.93
N ALA A 44 14.85 -17.77 -2.39
CA ALA A 44 15.64 -16.59 -2.73
C ALA A 44 15.17 -16.08 -4.10
N LEU A 45 14.65 -14.86 -4.15
CA LEU A 45 14.17 -14.24 -5.38
C LEU A 45 15.05 -13.06 -5.77
N GLY A 46 15.34 -12.92 -7.07
CA GLY A 46 16.09 -11.80 -7.60
C GLY A 46 15.29 -10.51 -7.56
N LEU A 47 15.91 -9.42 -7.10
CA LEU A 47 15.29 -8.09 -7.03
C LEU A 47 14.80 -7.60 -8.40
N ALA A 48 15.41 -8.05 -9.50
CA ALA A 48 14.97 -7.73 -10.85
C ALA A 48 13.56 -8.24 -11.16
N ASN A 49 13.16 -9.39 -10.60
CA ASN A 49 11.97 -10.13 -11.01
C ASN A 49 10.92 -10.25 -9.88
N VAL A 50 11.24 -9.81 -8.67
CA VAL A 50 10.30 -9.81 -7.54
C VAL A 50 9.50 -8.52 -7.51
N CYS A 51 8.24 -8.60 -7.10
CA CYS A 51 7.30 -7.48 -7.07
C CYS A 51 7.15 -6.75 -8.41
N VAL A 52 7.13 -7.50 -9.51
CA VAL A 52 6.93 -7.01 -10.87
C VAL A 52 5.58 -7.48 -11.40
N GLU A 53 4.92 -6.64 -12.17
CA GLU A 53 3.73 -6.99 -12.94
C GLU A 53 3.80 -6.36 -14.33
N GLU A 54 3.24 -7.05 -15.33
CA GLU A 54 3.22 -6.53 -16.70
C GLU A 54 2.17 -5.44 -16.89
N ASN A 55 2.52 -4.40 -17.65
CA ASN A 55 1.68 -3.25 -17.98
C ASN A 55 1.07 -2.55 -16.76
N PHE A 56 1.68 -2.67 -15.57
CA PHE A 56 1.09 -2.16 -14.34
C PHE A 56 0.83 -0.64 -14.36
N TYR A 57 1.67 0.19 -14.98
CA TYR A 57 1.47 1.64 -15.09
C TYR A 57 1.26 2.13 -16.52
N ARG A 58 0.93 1.23 -17.45
CA ARG A 58 0.79 1.62 -18.84
C ARG A 58 -0.57 2.30 -19.02
N VAL A 59 -0.56 3.52 -19.53
CA VAL A 59 -1.77 4.35 -19.67
C VAL A 59 -2.00 4.69 -21.13
N VAL A 60 -3.26 4.95 -21.50
CA VAL A 60 -3.62 5.36 -22.86
C VAL A 60 -3.79 6.87 -22.90
N GLY A 61 -3.09 7.54 -23.81
CA GLY A 61 -3.16 8.98 -24.00
C GLY A 61 -4.48 9.42 -24.65
N SER A 62 -4.69 10.74 -24.72
CA SER A 62 -5.84 11.32 -25.42
C SER A 62 -5.85 11.04 -26.93
N ASP A 63 -4.71 10.64 -27.49
CA ASP A 63 -4.52 10.19 -28.86
C ASP A 63 -4.89 8.71 -29.07
N GLY A 64 -5.33 8.02 -28.02
CA GLY A 64 -5.65 6.60 -28.06
C GLY A 64 -4.41 5.68 -28.07
N LEU A 65 -3.20 6.24 -27.99
CA LEU A 65 -1.97 5.45 -28.01
C LEU A 65 -1.49 5.13 -26.59
N PRO A 66 -1.06 3.88 -26.33
CA PRO A 66 -0.53 3.51 -25.03
C PRO A 66 0.87 4.09 -24.84
N HIS A 67 1.14 4.65 -23.65
CA HIS A 67 2.44 5.18 -23.29
C HIS A 67 2.85 4.86 -21.84
N ASN A 68 4.16 4.77 -21.61
CA ASN A 68 4.83 4.52 -20.34
C ASN A 68 5.41 5.80 -19.71
N ARG A 69 4.91 7.01 -20.04
CA ARG A 69 5.38 8.27 -19.43
C ARG A 69 5.31 8.27 -17.89
N VAL A 70 4.36 7.54 -17.33
CA VAL A 70 4.20 7.33 -15.88
C VAL A 70 5.43 6.66 -15.27
N GLU A 71 6.14 5.80 -16.02
CA GLU A 71 7.39 5.17 -15.58
C GLU A 71 8.49 6.20 -15.31
N ARG A 72 8.57 7.28 -16.11
CA ARG A 72 9.54 8.36 -15.88
C ARG A 72 9.25 9.11 -14.59
N LEU A 73 7.97 9.38 -14.32
CA LEU A 73 7.55 9.98 -13.05
C LEU A 73 7.89 9.06 -11.88
N PHE A 74 7.65 7.75 -12.00
CA PHE A 74 8.08 6.79 -10.99
C PHE A 74 9.60 6.69 -10.86
N GLY A 75 10.38 6.97 -11.90
CA GLY A 75 11.83 7.08 -11.79
C GLY A 75 12.28 8.19 -10.84
N VAL A 76 11.59 9.34 -10.86
CA VAL A 76 11.83 10.45 -9.91
C VAL A 76 11.40 10.04 -8.50
N VAL A 77 10.20 9.45 -8.37
CA VAL A 77 9.70 8.98 -7.08
C VAL A 77 10.58 7.89 -6.47
N ASP A 78 11.09 6.96 -7.26
CA ASP A 78 11.95 5.87 -6.78
C ASP A 78 13.34 6.38 -6.35
N SER A 79 13.80 7.49 -6.94
CA SER A 79 15.00 8.20 -6.50
C SER A 79 14.78 8.87 -5.14
N GLU A 80 13.64 9.56 -4.98
CA GLU A 80 13.27 10.19 -3.70
C GLU A 80 13.03 9.16 -2.60
N LEU A 81 12.36 8.06 -2.92
CA LEU A 81 12.21 6.92 -2.02
C LEU A 81 13.55 6.39 -1.55
N ALA A 82 14.52 6.22 -2.46
CA ALA A 82 15.85 5.73 -2.10
C ALA A 82 16.57 6.70 -1.16
N ARG A 83 16.46 8.00 -1.41
CA ARG A 83 17.00 9.07 -0.55
C ARG A 83 16.39 9.02 0.86
N VAL A 84 15.06 9.05 0.94
CA VAL A 84 14.30 9.01 2.21
C VAL A 84 14.58 7.72 2.97
N GLN A 85 14.55 6.57 2.30
CA GLN A 85 14.83 5.29 2.94
C GLN A 85 16.25 5.26 3.50
N HIS A 86 17.23 5.76 2.75
CA HIS A 86 18.62 5.84 3.23
C HIS A 86 18.75 6.77 4.44
N LEU A 87 18.11 7.95 4.39
CA LEU A 87 18.07 8.91 5.49
C LEU A 87 17.52 8.26 6.77
N PHE A 88 16.31 7.70 6.72
CA PHE A 88 15.66 7.12 7.91
C PHE A 88 16.29 5.81 8.39
N ALA A 89 16.96 5.06 7.51
CA ALA A 89 17.74 3.89 7.91
C ALA A 89 19.00 4.27 8.70
N ASN A 90 19.56 5.47 8.49
CA ASN A 90 20.83 5.91 9.06
C ASN A 90 20.71 7.15 9.97
N LEU A 91 19.49 7.60 10.27
CA LEU A 91 19.26 8.80 11.09
C LEU A 91 19.80 8.60 12.50
N VAL A 92 20.68 9.50 12.93
CA VAL A 92 21.30 9.53 14.26
C VAL A 92 20.74 10.67 15.11
N ASP A 93 20.41 11.79 14.49
CA ASP A 93 19.86 12.97 15.17
C ASP A 93 18.58 13.46 14.46
N PRO A 94 17.39 13.33 15.06
CA PRO A 94 16.15 13.84 14.49
C PRO A 94 16.12 15.34 14.25
N ALA A 95 16.92 16.12 14.98
CA ALA A 95 17.00 17.57 14.78
C ALA A 95 17.69 17.94 13.46
N SER A 96 18.38 16.99 12.81
CA SER A 96 18.99 17.21 11.50
C SER A 96 17.98 17.11 10.34
N LEU A 97 16.73 16.72 10.59
CA LEU A 97 15.70 16.63 9.56
C LEU A 97 15.21 18.03 9.17
N ASP A 98 15.23 18.32 7.88
CA ASP A 98 14.62 19.53 7.34
C ASP A 98 13.16 19.29 6.91
N TYR A 99 12.48 20.35 6.47
CA TYR A 99 11.09 20.25 6.02
C TYR A 99 10.93 19.34 4.79
N ASP A 100 11.89 19.35 3.87
CA ASP A 100 11.86 18.57 2.64
C ASP A 100 11.97 17.06 2.93
N ASP A 101 12.70 16.67 3.98
CA ASP A 101 12.74 15.31 4.49
C ASP A 101 11.38 14.81 4.99
N LEU A 102 10.62 15.69 5.67
CA LEU A 102 9.30 15.36 6.21
C LEU A 102 8.28 15.18 5.08
N VAL A 103 8.30 16.08 4.09
CA VAL A 103 7.44 15.99 2.90
C VAL A 103 7.84 14.77 2.07
N GLY A 104 9.13 14.54 1.86
CA GLY A 104 9.67 13.38 1.16
C GLY A 104 9.22 12.06 1.79
N LEU A 105 9.24 11.96 3.12
CA LEU A 105 8.72 10.82 3.86
C LEU A 105 7.23 10.60 3.59
N ALA A 106 6.41 11.64 3.77
CA ALA A 106 4.96 11.56 3.58
C ALA A 106 4.60 11.12 2.16
N VAL A 107 5.20 11.73 1.14
CA VAL A 107 4.96 11.39 -0.26
C VAL A 107 5.45 9.96 -0.56
N THR A 108 6.64 9.59 -0.09
CA THR A 108 7.19 8.24 -0.30
C THR A 108 6.30 7.16 0.29
N MET A 109 5.85 7.34 1.53
CA MET A 109 4.94 6.40 2.19
C MET A 109 3.56 6.37 1.50
N ALA A 110 3.03 7.52 1.09
CA ALA A 110 1.76 7.58 0.37
C ALA A 110 1.82 6.83 -0.97
N VAL A 111 2.88 7.05 -1.77
CA VAL A 111 3.08 6.33 -3.03
C VAL A 111 3.21 4.83 -2.77
N GLN A 112 4.11 4.43 -1.87
CA GLN A 112 4.33 3.00 -1.60
C GLN A 112 3.08 2.28 -1.11
N ARG A 113 2.22 2.96 -0.34
CA ARG A 113 0.93 2.42 0.09
C ARG A 113 0.01 2.14 -1.11
N MET A 114 -0.07 3.10 -2.04
CA MET A 114 -1.00 3.06 -3.17
C MET A 114 -0.51 2.18 -4.33
N ARG A 115 0.80 2.04 -4.49
CA ARG A 115 1.46 1.39 -5.64
C ARG A 115 1.39 -0.16 -5.62
N THR A 116 0.55 -0.78 -4.81
CA THR A 116 0.60 -2.24 -4.53
C THR A 116 -0.45 -3.06 -5.31
N LEU A 117 -0.18 -4.36 -5.50
CA LEU A 117 -1.19 -5.31 -6.02
C LEU A 117 -2.42 -5.39 -5.10
N GLN A 118 -2.23 -5.21 -3.78
CA GLN A 118 -3.32 -5.16 -2.82
C GLN A 118 -4.32 -4.06 -3.18
N GLN A 119 -3.85 -2.82 -3.36
CA GLN A 119 -4.74 -1.70 -3.67
C GLN A 119 -5.43 -1.89 -5.02
N ARG A 120 -4.73 -2.41 -6.04
CA ARG A 120 -5.36 -2.78 -7.31
C ARG A 120 -6.48 -3.79 -7.15
N ARG A 121 -6.27 -4.85 -6.37
CA ARG A 121 -7.31 -5.86 -6.10
C ARG A 121 -8.48 -5.27 -5.32
N LEU A 122 -8.23 -4.46 -4.31
CA LEU A 122 -9.28 -3.82 -3.52
C LEU A 122 -10.13 -2.88 -4.39
N HIS A 123 -9.51 -2.12 -5.30
CA HIS A 123 -10.25 -1.30 -6.26
C HIS A 123 -11.10 -2.14 -7.22
N ARG A 124 -10.58 -3.29 -7.71
CA ARG A 124 -11.38 -4.23 -8.52
C ARG A 124 -12.59 -4.77 -7.76
N GLN A 125 -12.42 -5.18 -6.50
CA GLN A 125 -13.54 -5.63 -5.66
C GLN A 125 -14.59 -4.54 -5.47
N TYR A 126 -14.16 -3.29 -5.27
CA TYR A 126 -15.10 -2.17 -5.16
C TYR A 126 -15.78 -1.84 -6.49
N ASN A 127 -15.05 -1.94 -7.61
CA ASN A 127 -15.58 -1.79 -8.96
C ASN A 127 -16.71 -2.78 -9.26
N GLN A 128 -16.52 -4.06 -8.94
CA GLN A 128 -17.56 -5.09 -9.09
C GLN A 128 -18.85 -4.71 -8.34
N TRP A 129 -18.72 -4.14 -7.14
CA TRP A 129 -19.87 -3.64 -6.42
C TRP A 129 -20.54 -2.45 -7.11
N MET A 130 -19.76 -1.46 -7.58
CA MET A 130 -20.28 -0.28 -8.30
C MET A 130 -21.07 -0.66 -9.56
N VAL A 131 -20.53 -1.58 -10.37
CA VAL A 131 -21.20 -2.12 -11.57
C VAL A 131 -22.52 -2.78 -11.18
N ALA A 132 -22.53 -3.61 -10.14
CA ALA A 132 -23.74 -4.28 -9.68
C ALA A 132 -24.82 -3.30 -9.18
N GLN A 133 -24.43 -2.16 -8.58
CA GLN A 133 -25.39 -1.14 -8.17
C GLN A 133 -25.97 -0.37 -9.38
N ASN A 134 -25.13 0.04 -10.32
CA ASN A 134 -25.50 0.93 -11.42
C ASN A 134 -25.07 0.36 -12.79
N PRO A 135 -25.62 -0.78 -13.24
CA PRO A 135 -25.14 -1.48 -14.43
C PRO A 135 -25.27 -0.66 -15.72
N ASP A 136 -26.26 0.24 -15.78
CA ASP A 136 -26.52 1.06 -16.98
C ASP A 136 -25.67 2.34 -17.03
N GLU A 137 -25.16 2.81 -15.88
CA GLU A 137 -24.42 4.07 -15.77
C GLU A 137 -22.93 3.86 -15.50
N PHE A 138 -22.54 2.70 -14.96
CA PHE A 138 -21.18 2.46 -14.50
C PHE A 138 -20.48 1.40 -15.37
N THR A 139 -19.54 1.86 -16.20
CA THR A 139 -18.67 0.97 -16.99
C THR A 139 -17.63 0.33 -16.08
N SER A 140 -17.61 -1.00 -16.04
CA SER A 140 -16.60 -1.77 -15.31
C SER A 140 -15.17 -1.38 -15.72
N ILE A 141 -14.26 -1.39 -14.76
CA ILE A 141 -12.83 -1.27 -15.03
C ILE A 141 -12.29 -2.48 -15.81
N ASP A 142 -12.92 -3.66 -15.70
CA ASP A 142 -12.46 -4.91 -16.31
C ASP A 142 -13.13 -5.21 -17.67
N ASP A 143 -14.23 -4.53 -18.04
CA ASP A 143 -15.04 -4.85 -19.25
C ASP A 143 -14.70 -3.95 -20.45
N ASP A 144 -13.45 -3.98 -20.89
CA ASP A 144 -13.03 -3.28 -22.12
C ASP A 144 -12.00 -4.11 -22.89
N ASP A 145 -12.49 -5.10 -23.64
CA ASP A 145 -11.65 -5.95 -24.51
C ASP A 145 -10.89 -5.14 -25.57
N GLU A 146 -11.41 -3.95 -25.93
CA GLU A 146 -10.76 -3.01 -26.86
C GLU A 146 -9.68 -2.17 -26.17
N ASN A 147 -9.70 -2.06 -24.84
CA ASN A 147 -8.71 -1.35 -24.04
C ASN A 147 -8.17 -2.20 -22.86
N PRO A 148 -7.26 -3.15 -23.13
CA PRO A 148 -6.64 -3.99 -22.10
C PRO A 148 -5.82 -3.22 -21.06
N LEU A 149 -5.65 -1.90 -21.23
CA LEU A 149 -4.89 -1.00 -20.36
C LEU A 149 -5.79 -0.09 -19.52
N ARG A 150 -7.12 -0.17 -19.66
CA ARG A 150 -8.09 0.65 -18.92
C ARG A 150 -7.88 0.58 -17.41
N LEU A 151 -7.71 -0.62 -16.88
CA LEU A 151 -7.40 -0.83 -15.46
C LEU A 151 -6.11 -0.13 -15.02
N ALA A 152 -5.05 -0.22 -15.83
CA ALA A 152 -3.78 0.40 -15.49
C ALA A 152 -3.89 1.94 -15.51
N GLY A 153 -4.66 2.50 -16.45
CA GLY A 153 -5.06 3.90 -16.50
C GLY A 153 -5.78 4.36 -15.23
N ILE A 154 -6.92 3.74 -14.92
CA ILE A 154 -7.76 4.10 -13.76
C ILE A 154 -7.00 3.90 -12.45
N HIS A 155 -6.22 2.82 -12.32
CA HIS A 155 -5.40 2.59 -11.13
C HIS A 155 -4.34 3.69 -10.96
N THR A 156 -3.70 4.12 -12.05
CA THR A 156 -2.70 5.19 -12.01
C THR A 156 -3.32 6.52 -11.61
N GLU A 157 -4.49 6.86 -12.15
CA GLU A 157 -5.23 8.07 -11.78
C GLU A 157 -5.62 8.05 -10.29
N LEU A 158 -6.24 6.96 -9.84
CA LEU A 158 -6.63 6.79 -8.43
C LEU A 158 -5.42 6.81 -7.50
N LEU A 159 -4.28 6.25 -7.93
CA LEU A 159 -3.04 6.31 -7.18
C LEU A 159 -2.62 7.76 -6.94
N PHE A 160 -2.55 8.60 -7.97
CA PHE A 160 -2.14 10.00 -7.80
C PHE A 160 -3.10 10.78 -6.93
N LYS A 161 -4.41 10.63 -7.13
CA LYS A 161 -5.43 11.31 -6.31
C LYS A 161 -5.32 10.91 -4.84
N THR A 162 -5.35 9.62 -4.55
CA THR A 162 -5.34 9.09 -3.18
C THR A 162 -4.00 9.33 -2.49
N MET A 163 -2.90 9.34 -3.25
CA MET A 163 -1.57 9.67 -2.73
C MET A 163 -1.52 11.07 -2.15
N TRP A 164 -2.10 12.08 -2.82
CA TRP A 164 -2.12 13.45 -2.31
C TRP A 164 -2.89 13.56 -1.00
N GLU A 165 -4.08 12.98 -0.94
CA GLU A 165 -4.90 12.95 0.28
C GLU A 165 -4.18 12.22 1.42
N ALA A 166 -3.52 11.11 1.12
CA ALA A 166 -2.73 10.39 2.12
C ALA A 166 -1.53 11.21 2.60
N ALA A 167 -0.76 11.80 1.69
CA ALA A 167 0.46 12.55 2.02
C ALA A 167 0.17 13.72 2.98
N ASP A 168 -0.94 14.43 2.79
CA ASP A 168 -1.37 15.51 3.71
C ASP A 168 -1.57 14.97 5.14
N VAL A 169 -2.32 13.87 5.27
CA VAL A 169 -2.51 13.19 6.57
C VAL A 169 -1.17 12.72 7.14
N LEU A 170 -0.28 12.13 6.34
CA LEU A 170 1.00 11.61 6.81
C LEU A 170 1.94 12.73 7.29
N ALA A 171 1.97 13.87 6.61
CA ALA A 171 2.83 15.00 6.95
C ALA A 171 2.49 15.62 8.31
N THR A 172 1.24 15.54 8.75
CA THR A 172 0.79 16.06 10.06
C THR A 172 1.18 15.19 11.24
N ARG A 173 1.62 13.95 11.01
CA ARG A 173 1.88 12.98 12.09
C ARG A 173 3.17 13.23 12.86
N GLN A 174 3.22 12.73 14.09
CA GLN A 174 4.46 12.53 14.83
C GLN A 174 5.30 11.48 14.11
N ILE A 175 6.58 11.75 13.89
CA ILE A 175 7.50 10.76 13.35
C ILE A 175 8.21 10.06 14.52
N GLU A 176 8.14 8.74 14.55
CA GLU A 176 8.90 7.91 15.48
C GLU A 176 9.80 6.96 14.68
N ILE A 177 11.11 7.03 14.92
CA ILE A 177 12.10 6.16 14.30
C ILE A 177 12.50 5.14 15.35
N TRP A 178 12.11 3.88 15.13
CA TRP A 178 12.38 2.79 16.04
C TRP A 178 13.57 1.97 15.57
N HIS A 179 14.57 1.82 16.42
CA HIS A 179 15.75 1.01 16.20
C HIS A 179 15.65 -0.33 16.92
N ASP A 180 15.70 -1.43 16.16
CA ASP A 180 15.92 -2.75 16.72
C ASP A 180 17.36 -3.24 16.45
N PRO A 181 18.23 -3.34 17.47
CA PRO A 181 19.60 -3.81 17.28
C PRO A 181 19.71 -5.29 16.88
N HIS A 182 18.61 -6.05 16.98
CA HIS A 182 18.57 -7.48 16.63
C HIS A 182 18.04 -7.75 15.21
N GLY A 183 17.78 -6.70 14.43
CA GLY A 183 17.33 -6.80 13.05
C GLY A 183 16.09 -7.67 12.87
N ARG A 184 15.02 -7.47 13.67
CA ARG A 184 13.81 -8.30 13.65
C ARG A 184 12.69 -7.77 12.75
N PHE A 185 12.85 -6.62 12.10
CA PHE A 185 11.81 -6.07 11.22
C PHE A 185 11.84 -6.69 9.82
N MET A 186 10.75 -7.39 9.46
CA MET A 186 10.50 -7.88 8.10
C MET A 186 9.66 -6.86 7.32
N THR A 187 9.50 -7.08 6.02
CA THR A 187 8.57 -6.32 5.17
C THR A 187 7.73 -7.25 4.29
N CYS A 188 6.86 -6.71 3.44
CA CYS A 188 6.04 -7.44 2.50
C CYS A 188 5.82 -6.67 1.19
N ASP A 189 5.05 -7.26 0.30
CA ASP A 189 4.59 -6.67 -0.96
C ASP A 189 3.54 -5.54 -0.80
N ALA A 190 3.24 -5.16 0.45
CA ALA A 190 2.49 -3.96 0.82
C ALA A 190 3.22 -3.24 1.99
N PRO A 191 4.32 -2.52 1.70
CA PRO A 191 5.32 -2.15 2.71
C PRO A 191 4.87 -1.09 3.73
N VAL A 192 3.82 -0.33 3.42
CA VAL A 192 3.23 0.66 4.34
C VAL A 192 2.02 0.06 5.03
N LEU A 193 2.15 -0.16 6.32
CA LEU A 193 1.26 -0.98 7.13
C LEU A 193 0.34 -0.09 7.97
N VAL A 194 -0.96 -0.36 7.90
CA VAL A 194 -1.97 0.20 8.80
C VAL A 194 -2.58 -0.98 9.57
N PRO A 195 -2.16 -1.22 10.83
CA PRO A 195 -2.61 -2.39 11.59
C PRO A 195 -4.12 -2.47 11.74
N PHE A 196 -4.71 -3.64 11.51
CA PHE A 196 -6.14 -3.86 11.67
C PHE A 196 -6.53 -3.85 13.15
N ARG A 197 -7.70 -3.27 13.44
CA ARG A 197 -8.32 -3.26 14.78
C ARG A 197 -9.63 -3.98 14.73
N ARG A 198 -9.76 -5.07 15.49
CA ARG A 198 -10.94 -5.96 15.45
C ARG A 198 -11.28 -6.37 14.00
N ASN A 199 -10.24 -6.67 13.23
CA ASN A 199 -10.30 -7.02 11.81
C ASN A 199 -10.71 -5.90 10.84
N VAL A 200 -10.93 -4.66 11.28
CA VAL A 200 -11.21 -3.53 10.40
C VAL A 200 -9.98 -2.64 10.30
N ARG A 201 -9.62 -2.20 9.10
CA ARG A 201 -8.53 -1.25 8.93
C ARG A 201 -9.05 0.14 9.30
N PRO A 202 -8.49 0.80 10.33
CA PRO A 202 -8.85 2.18 10.62
C PRO A 202 -8.47 3.09 9.46
N ASP A 203 -9.19 4.20 9.30
CA ASP A 203 -8.80 5.26 8.38
C ASP A 203 -7.45 5.89 8.81
N LEU A 204 -6.79 6.57 7.86
CA LEU A 204 -5.46 7.14 8.13
C LEU A 204 -5.50 8.17 9.26
N LEU A 205 -6.58 8.93 9.40
CA LEU A 205 -6.76 9.97 10.44
C LEU A 205 -6.92 9.37 11.85
N SER A 206 -7.66 8.28 11.99
CA SER A 206 -7.96 7.66 13.29
C SER A 206 -6.97 6.57 13.68
N CYS A 207 -6.22 6.01 12.73
CA CYS A 207 -5.26 4.97 13.03
C CYS A 207 -4.14 5.48 13.95
N PRO A 208 -3.75 4.77 15.02
CA PRO A 208 -2.71 5.30 15.90
C PRO A 208 -1.29 5.16 15.37
N TYR A 209 -1.07 4.25 14.44
CA TYR A 209 0.22 4.05 13.81
C TYR A 209 0.06 3.71 12.33
N ILE A 210 0.88 4.36 11.51
CA ILE A 210 1.15 3.99 10.12
C ILE A 210 2.63 3.64 10.06
N ILE A 211 2.92 2.40 9.71
CA ILE A 211 4.23 1.80 9.93
C ILE A 211 4.90 1.53 8.58
N TRP A 212 6.15 1.92 8.44
CA TRP A 212 6.95 1.67 7.26
C TRP A 212 8.31 1.11 7.67
N PRO A 213 8.50 -0.22 7.59
CA PRO A 213 9.81 -0.82 7.77
C PRO A 213 10.73 -0.27 6.69
N VAL A 214 11.88 0.28 7.07
CA VAL A 214 12.85 0.84 6.11
C VAL A 214 14.07 -0.06 5.95
N SER A 215 14.40 -0.85 6.98
CA SER A 215 15.43 -1.90 6.95
C SER A 215 15.11 -2.98 8.01
N PRO A 216 15.92 -4.05 8.12
CA PRO A 216 15.81 -5.01 9.21
C PRO A 216 15.89 -4.40 10.62
N ASP A 217 16.64 -3.30 10.77
CA ASP A 217 16.99 -2.69 12.06
C ASP A 217 16.24 -1.38 12.34
N ARG A 218 15.49 -0.87 11.37
CA ARG A 218 14.79 0.42 11.45
C ARG A 218 13.37 0.34 10.90
N VAL A 219 12.45 0.93 11.65
CA VAL A 219 11.08 1.19 11.19
C VAL A 219 10.70 2.63 11.50
N VAL A 220 10.04 3.27 10.54
CA VAL A 220 9.40 4.58 10.75
C VAL A 220 7.94 4.34 11.09
N ALA A 221 7.47 4.93 12.17
CA ALA A 221 6.08 4.90 12.58
C ALA A 221 5.54 6.32 12.67
N LEU A 222 4.49 6.60 11.90
CA LEU A 222 3.75 7.85 11.97
C LEU A 222 2.61 7.69 12.97
N SER A 223 2.68 8.42 14.09
CA SER A 223 1.73 8.29 15.20
C SER A 223 0.92 9.56 15.43
N ASN A 224 -0.15 9.41 16.23
CA ASN A 224 -0.94 10.54 16.74
C ASN A 224 -0.42 11.10 18.07
N GLY A 225 0.61 10.49 18.67
CA GLY A 225 1.14 10.87 19.98
C GLY A 225 2.17 11.99 19.88
N HIS A 226 1.71 13.23 19.85
CA HIS A 226 2.58 14.40 19.71
C HIS A 226 3.41 14.59 20.98
N THR A 227 4.74 14.63 20.86
CA THR A 227 5.65 14.81 22.00
C THR A 227 6.25 16.21 22.10
N GLY A 228 5.88 17.11 21.17
CA GLY A 228 6.46 18.46 21.05
C GLY A 228 7.62 18.52 20.05
N ASP A 229 8.39 17.44 19.92
CA ASP A 229 9.38 17.26 18.86
C ASP A 229 8.75 16.67 17.60
N LYS A 230 9.15 17.12 16.40
CA LYS A 230 8.58 16.59 15.16
C LYS A 230 8.96 15.13 14.89
N ALA A 231 10.15 14.73 15.29
CA ALA A 231 10.68 13.39 15.11
C ALA A 231 11.42 12.93 16.37
N VAL A 232 11.27 11.66 16.73
CA VAL A 232 11.92 11.06 17.92
C VAL A 232 12.55 9.72 17.59
N LEU A 233 13.74 9.45 18.15
CA LEU A 233 14.37 8.13 18.11
C LEU A 233 13.95 7.30 19.32
N ARG A 234 13.66 6.02 19.09
CA ARG A 234 13.28 5.07 20.13
C ARG A 234 13.98 3.73 19.92
N GLU A 235 14.27 3.03 21.00
CA GLU A 235 14.68 1.62 20.93
C GLU A 235 13.43 0.72 20.82
N ALA A 236 13.48 -0.27 19.93
CA ALA A 236 12.38 -1.17 19.67
C ALA A 236 12.25 -2.23 20.77
N ASP A 237 11.14 -2.16 21.48
CA ASP A 237 10.74 -3.19 22.42
C ASP A 237 10.01 -4.37 21.72
N GLY A 238 9.63 -5.38 22.52
CA GLY A 238 8.87 -6.52 22.02
C GLY A 238 7.48 -6.15 21.49
N GLN A 239 6.87 -5.05 21.96
CA GLN A 239 5.56 -4.60 21.49
C GLN A 239 5.66 -4.04 20.08
N MET A 240 6.64 -3.18 19.80
CA MET A 240 6.86 -2.61 18.47
C MET A 240 7.23 -3.71 17.47
N VAL A 241 8.14 -4.62 17.82
CA VAL A 241 8.48 -5.77 16.96
C VAL A 241 7.25 -6.64 16.68
N GLY A 242 6.43 -6.90 17.70
CA GLY A 242 5.17 -7.63 17.54
C GLY A 242 4.17 -6.89 16.64
N LEU A 243 4.07 -5.57 16.77
CA LEU A 243 3.19 -4.72 15.98
C LEU A 243 3.59 -4.73 14.50
N VAL A 244 4.87 -4.54 14.19
CA VAL A 244 5.40 -4.60 12.82
C VAL A 244 5.18 -5.99 12.22
N ARG A 245 5.53 -7.06 12.95
CA ARG A 245 5.33 -8.45 12.48
C ARG A 245 3.85 -8.72 12.15
N ASN A 246 2.94 -8.35 13.05
CA ASN A 246 1.50 -8.53 12.83
C ASN A 246 1.02 -7.67 11.64
N GLY A 247 1.54 -6.44 11.51
CA GLY A 247 1.27 -5.56 10.37
C GLY A 247 1.69 -6.20 9.04
N VAL A 248 2.90 -6.74 8.96
CA VAL A 248 3.41 -7.45 7.78
C VAL A 248 2.54 -8.66 7.44
N GLU A 249 2.24 -9.50 8.44
CA GLU A 249 1.43 -10.72 8.29
C GLU A 249 -0.05 -10.48 7.98
N GLN A 250 -0.60 -9.30 8.28
CA GLN A 250 -1.97 -8.94 7.92
C GLN A 250 -2.02 -8.12 6.62
N GLY A 251 -1.01 -7.27 6.42
CA GLY A 251 -0.90 -6.29 5.34
C GLY A 251 -0.41 -6.87 4.03
N ARG A 252 0.42 -7.93 4.02
CA ARG A 252 0.86 -8.59 2.77
C ARG A 252 -0.30 -8.99 1.86
N GLU A 253 -0.07 -8.85 0.57
CA GLU A 253 -0.92 -9.40 -0.48
C GLU A 253 -0.63 -10.89 -0.68
N ARG A 254 0.65 -11.24 -0.87
CA ARG A 254 1.10 -12.61 -1.11
C ARG A 254 2.49 -12.91 -0.53
N MET A 255 3.37 -11.93 -0.44
CA MET A 255 4.79 -12.15 -0.18
C MET A 255 5.24 -11.48 1.12
N ILE A 256 6.02 -12.19 1.93
CA ILE A 256 6.76 -11.64 3.07
C ILE A 256 8.25 -11.73 2.77
N PHE A 257 8.99 -10.66 3.01
CA PHE A 257 10.41 -10.53 2.71
C PHE A 257 11.25 -10.45 3.98
N ALA A 258 12.41 -11.10 3.93
CA ALA A 258 13.34 -11.22 5.04
C ALA A 258 14.80 -11.11 4.56
N SER A 259 15.67 -10.60 5.44
CA SER A 259 17.12 -10.69 5.26
C SER A 259 17.63 -12.12 5.48
N GLU A 260 18.93 -12.36 5.26
CA GLU A 260 19.55 -13.67 5.54
C GLU A 260 19.34 -14.09 6.99
N GLN A 261 19.60 -13.20 7.94
CA GLN A 261 19.51 -13.47 9.39
C GLN A 261 18.07 -13.72 9.85
N GLN A 262 17.09 -13.29 9.05
CA GLN A 262 15.67 -13.42 9.33
C GLN A 262 15.03 -14.63 8.63
N ARG A 263 15.74 -15.32 7.73
CA ARG A 263 15.20 -16.41 6.91
C ARG A 263 14.44 -17.46 7.73
N ASP A 264 15.04 -17.92 8.83
CA ASP A 264 14.45 -18.96 9.69
C ASP A 264 13.32 -18.44 10.58
N ARG A 265 13.14 -17.11 10.65
CA ARG A 265 12.05 -16.44 11.37
C ARG A 265 10.79 -16.27 10.50
N LEU A 266 10.86 -16.56 9.20
CA LEU A 266 9.68 -16.51 8.32
C LEU A 266 8.60 -17.48 8.83
N PRO A 267 7.31 -17.10 8.82
CA PRO A 267 6.21 -17.89 9.40
C PRO A 267 5.77 -19.05 8.50
N ARG A 268 6.67 -20.01 8.24
CA ARG A 268 6.50 -21.10 7.25
C ARG A 268 5.36 -22.07 7.56
N THR A 269 5.06 -22.28 8.84
CA THR A 269 4.01 -23.21 9.30
C THR A 269 2.62 -22.55 9.32
N ARG A 270 2.54 -21.23 9.16
CA ARG A 270 1.29 -20.49 9.25
C ARG A 270 0.52 -20.58 7.94
N LYS A 271 -0.77 -20.92 8.04
CA LYS A 271 -1.71 -20.88 6.90
C LYS A 271 -2.34 -19.49 6.79
N PHE A 272 -2.05 -18.77 5.73
CA PHE A 272 -2.57 -17.41 5.51
C PHE A 272 -3.91 -17.44 4.73
N ARG A 273 -5.00 -17.77 5.43
CA ARG A 273 -6.35 -17.86 4.83
C ARG A 273 -7.07 -16.52 4.70
N ARG A 274 -6.55 -15.46 5.31
CA ARG A 274 -7.17 -14.13 5.39
C ARG A 274 -6.23 -13.09 4.82
N ARG A 275 -6.72 -12.01 4.23
CA ARG A 275 -5.94 -10.85 3.77
C ARG A 275 -6.79 -9.59 3.84
N ALA A 276 -6.25 -8.44 3.46
CA ALA A 276 -7.07 -7.25 3.27
C ALA A 276 -8.16 -7.53 2.23
N GLN A 277 -9.40 -7.18 2.51
CA GLN A 277 -10.56 -7.38 1.66
C GLN A 277 -11.43 -6.14 1.74
N VAL A 278 -12.21 -5.86 0.70
CA VAL A 278 -13.23 -4.81 0.75
C VAL A 278 -14.27 -5.15 1.81
N ARG A 279 -14.68 -4.12 2.56
CA ARG A 279 -15.80 -4.17 3.51
C ARG A 279 -16.79 -3.06 3.19
N LEU A 280 -18.04 -3.44 2.95
CA LEU A 280 -19.14 -2.55 2.63
C LEU A 280 -20.24 -2.68 3.68
N ARG A 281 -20.67 -1.53 4.22
CA ARG A 281 -21.73 -1.44 5.23
C ARG A 281 -22.65 -0.27 4.95
N CYS A 282 -23.95 -0.45 5.11
CA CYS A 282 -24.85 0.70 5.15
C CYS A 282 -24.60 1.54 6.40
N SER A 283 -24.66 2.86 6.22
CA SER A 283 -24.60 3.88 7.25
C SER A 283 -25.80 4.79 7.09
N ASP A 284 -26.40 5.19 8.22
CA ASP A 284 -27.40 6.25 8.29
C ASP A 284 -26.75 7.64 8.39
N ARG A 285 -25.43 7.73 8.18
CA ARG A 285 -24.66 8.97 8.15
C ARG A 285 -23.79 9.07 6.91
N THR A 286 -23.71 10.25 6.32
CA THR A 286 -22.79 10.56 5.23
C THR A 286 -21.33 10.39 5.67
N PRO A 287 -20.35 10.32 4.75
CA PRO A 287 -18.93 10.33 5.11
C PRO A 287 -18.51 11.55 5.96
N ALA A 288 -19.22 12.68 5.83
CA ALA A 288 -19.03 13.87 6.66
C ALA A 288 -19.70 13.79 8.04
N GLY A 289 -20.43 12.71 8.33
CA GLY A 289 -21.10 12.46 9.62
C GLY A 289 -22.54 12.98 9.72
N GLU A 290 -23.07 13.60 8.67
CA GLU A 290 -24.43 14.13 8.61
C GLU A 290 -25.46 13.00 8.57
N GLN A 291 -26.58 13.13 9.27
CA GLN A 291 -27.62 12.10 9.28
C GLN A 291 -28.36 12.05 7.95
N ILE A 292 -28.55 10.85 7.42
CA ILE A 292 -29.34 10.57 6.22
C ILE A 292 -30.77 10.22 6.67
N PRO A 293 -31.78 11.02 6.28
CA PRO A 293 -33.15 10.76 6.70
C PRO A 293 -33.66 9.45 6.08
N PRO A 294 -34.46 8.65 6.82
CA PRO A 294 -35.15 7.49 6.25
C PRO A 294 -36.01 7.89 5.04
N PRO A 295 -36.11 7.04 4.01
CA PRO A 295 -35.58 5.67 3.94
C PRO A 295 -34.09 5.58 3.58
N GLY A 296 -33.41 6.70 3.32
CA GLY A 296 -32.04 6.74 2.78
C GLY A 296 -30.97 6.08 3.65
N CYS A 297 -29.88 5.69 2.99
CA CYS A 297 -28.61 5.31 3.61
C CYS A 297 -27.48 5.52 2.60
N CYS A 298 -26.24 5.60 3.07
CA CYS A 298 -25.06 5.52 2.21
C CYS A 298 -24.30 4.22 2.48
N VAL A 299 -23.49 3.78 1.52
CA VAL A 299 -22.60 2.63 1.73
C VAL A 299 -21.22 3.14 2.08
N GLN A 300 -20.76 2.78 3.27
CA GLN A 300 -19.41 3.05 3.72
C GLN A 300 -18.48 1.97 3.18
N TRP A 301 -17.45 2.40 2.46
CA TRP A 301 -16.32 1.58 2.06
C TRP A 301 -15.22 1.62 3.14
N SER A 302 -14.70 0.44 3.47
CA SER A 302 -13.58 0.25 4.38
C SER A 302 -12.83 -1.03 4.00
N GLU A 303 -11.74 -1.34 4.70
CA GLU A 303 -11.02 -2.60 4.51
C GLU A 303 -11.18 -3.50 5.74
N THR A 304 -11.25 -4.81 5.52
CA THR A 304 -11.31 -5.83 6.56
C THR A 304 -10.22 -6.88 6.37
N PHE A 305 -9.77 -7.52 7.45
CA PHE A 305 -8.89 -8.67 7.39
C PHE A 305 -9.76 -9.93 7.38
N ALA A 306 -10.07 -10.48 6.20
CA ALA A 306 -11.02 -11.59 6.06
C ALA A 306 -10.61 -12.57 4.96
N ALA A 307 -11.30 -13.70 4.87
CA ALA A 307 -11.06 -14.72 3.83
C ALA A 307 -11.58 -14.25 2.46
N GLY A 308 -12.71 -13.54 2.45
CA GLY A 308 -13.31 -12.89 1.29
C GLY A 308 -13.82 -11.48 1.64
N PRO A 309 -14.42 -10.77 0.67
CA PRO A 309 -15.11 -9.52 0.91
C PRO A 309 -16.17 -9.64 2.01
N ASP A 310 -16.48 -8.51 2.66
CA ASP A 310 -17.42 -8.44 3.76
C ASP A 310 -18.51 -7.40 3.45
N VAL A 311 -19.62 -7.85 2.86
CA VAL A 311 -20.71 -6.99 2.41
C VAL A 311 -21.96 -7.26 3.25
N ILE A 312 -22.41 -6.25 4.00
CA ILE A 312 -23.67 -6.30 4.77
C ILE A 312 -24.40 -4.99 4.54
N LEU A 313 -25.47 -5.06 3.76
CA LEU A 313 -26.28 -3.92 3.37
C LEU A 313 -27.68 -4.01 4.02
N CYS A 314 -28.37 -2.89 4.13
CA CYS A 314 -29.72 -2.85 4.66
C CYS A 314 -30.73 -3.46 3.67
N ASN A 315 -31.86 -3.95 4.18
CA ASN A 315 -32.93 -4.56 3.40
C ASN A 315 -33.98 -3.56 2.90
N ARG A 316 -33.62 -2.26 2.78
CA ARG A 316 -34.56 -1.19 2.41
C ARG A 316 -34.85 -1.10 0.90
N GLY A 317 -34.37 -2.06 0.10
CA GLY A 317 -34.50 -2.04 -1.35
C GLY A 317 -33.65 -0.98 -2.06
N LEU A 318 -32.70 -0.35 -1.34
CA LEU A 318 -31.83 0.71 -1.89
C LEU A 318 -30.56 0.17 -2.56
N HIS A 319 -30.31 -1.14 -2.47
CA HIS A 319 -29.09 -1.76 -2.97
C HIS A 319 -29.41 -3.05 -3.71
N LYS A 320 -28.67 -3.30 -4.78
CA LYS A 320 -28.70 -4.57 -5.50
C LYS A 320 -27.71 -5.56 -4.84
N PRO A 321 -28.03 -6.87 -4.77
CA PRO A 321 -27.06 -7.86 -4.36
C PRO A 321 -25.91 -7.91 -5.36
N VAL A 322 -24.70 -8.23 -4.90
CA VAL A 322 -23.55 -8.45 -5.79
C VAL A 322 -23.28 -9.94 -5.86
N PRO A 323 -23.50 -10.59 -7.02
CA PRO A 323 -23.01 -11.94 -7.22
C PRO A 323 -21.49 -11.89 -7.11
N ASP A 324 -20.88 -12.77 -6.33
CA ASP A 324 -19.42 -12.97 -6.23
C ASP A 324 -18.62 -12.06 -5.27
N LEU A 325 -19.27 -11.26 -4.41
CA LEU A 325 -18.63 -10.59 -3.25
C LEU A 325 -19.08 -11.16 -1.91
#